data_AF-A0A0M2R9R4-F1
#
_entry.id   AF-A0A0M2R9R4-F1
#
_cell.length_a   1.000
_cell.length_b   1.000
_cell.length_c   1.000
_cell.angle_alpha   90.00
_cell.angle_beta   90.00
_cell.angle_gamma   90.00
#
_symmetry.space_group_name_H-M   'P 1'
#
loop_
_entity.id
_entity.type
_entity.pdbx_description
1 polymer ?
#
loop_
_entity_poly.entity_id
_entity_poly.type
_entity_poly.pdbx_seq_one_letter_code
_entity_poly.pdbx_strand_id
1 'polypeptide(L)'
;MKTVTYIALGALITLSQPAMADPSINNMQGCQALIDFIDAKLGQTSYDSSDVAKVQNGLGAYNSYIQNEIITPGLLKFSNGDQGKAAKLQEQVDAFKSQVVAGYNKKYPQDRIFMDHVVALNNCTQQAVPKGADLEALKTSMETMVTLAQSG
;
A
#
# COMPACT_ATOMS: atom_id res chain seq x y z
N MET A 1 16.68 10.85 -70.49
CA MET A 1 16.31 11.66 -69.30
C MET A 1 15.96 10.71 -68.17
N LYS A 2 16.52 10.94 -66.97
CA LYS A 2 16.56 10.00 -65.83
C LYS A 2 15.21 9.94 -65.12
N THR A 3 14.70 8.73 -64.85
CA THR A 3 13.60 8.48 -63.93
C THR A 3 14.13 8.46 -62.49
N VAL A 4 13.58 9.34 -61.65
CA VAL A 4 13.92 9.43 -60.22
C VAL A 4 12.89 8.62 -59.45
N THR A 5 13.33 7.53 -58.82
CA THR A 5 12.52 6.71 -57.92
C THR A 5 12.66 7.25 -56.50
N TYR A 6 11.59 7.80 -55.93
CA TYR A 6 11.54 8.22 -54.53
C TYR A 6 11.15 7.03 -53.65
N ILE A 7 12.06 6.58 -52.79
CA ILE A 7 11.76 5.62 -51.72
C ILE A 7 11.31 6.42 -50.50
N ALA A 8 10.00 6.41 -50.20
CA ALA A 8 9.47 6.97 -48.98
C ALA A 8 9.74 6.02 -47.80
N LEU A 9 10.72 6.37 -46.97
CA LEU A 9 11.00 5.68 -45.71
C LEU A 9 9.99 6.17 -44.65
N GLY A 10 8.90 5.44 -44.49
CA GLY A 10 7.92 5.70 -43.42
C GLY A 10 8.47 5.22 -42.07
N ALA A 11 8.79 6.16 -41.18
CA ALA A 11 9.16 5.86 -39.80
C ALA A 11 7.91 5.43 -39.01
N LEU A 12 7.80 4.13 -38.70
CA LEU A 12 6.85 3.63 -37.70
C LEU A 12 7.32 4.06 -36.31
N ILE A 13 6.73 5.14 -35.79
CA ILE A 13 6.89 5.54 -34.39
C ILE A 13 6.00 4.61 -33.57
N THR A 14 6.60 3.58 -32.97
CA THR A 14 5.92 2.75 -31.96
C THR A 14 5.84 3.58 -30.67
N LEU A 15 4.63 4.00 -30.32
CA LEU A 15 4.34 4.64 -29.03
C LEU A 15 4.55 3.61 -27.92
N SER A 16 5.74 3.59 -27.34
CA SER A 16 6.01 2.84 -26.11
C SER A 16 5.28 3.53 -24.97
N GLN A 17 4.27 2.87 -24.40
CA GLN A 17 3.64 3.35 -23.17
C GLN A 17 4.68 3.30 -22.05
N PRO A 18 4.78 4.33 -21.20
CA PRO A 18 5.70 4.31 -20.08
C PRO A 18 5.31 3.15 -19.15
N ALA A 19 6.21 2.19 -18.99
CA ALA A 19 6.10 1.18 -17.96
C ALA A 19 6.36 1.87 -16.62
N MET A 20 5.28 2.18 -15.89
CA MET A 20 5.41 2.47 -14.47
C MET A 20 5.88 1.19 -13.79
N ALA A 21 6.92 1.27 -12.96
CA ALA A 21 7.35 0.12 -12.19
C ALA A 21 6.23 -0.28 -11.22
N ASP A 22 5.87 -1.56 -11.20
CA ASP A 22 4.88 -2.08 -10.25
C ASP A 22 5.35 -1.79 -8.81
N PRO A 23 4.45 -1.44 -7.88
CA PRO A 23 4.79 -1.30 -6.47
C PRO A 23 5.46 -2.57 -5.96
N SER A 24 6.57 -2.41 -5.24
CA SER A 24 7.34 -3.54 -4.72
C SER A 24 6.58 -4.27 -3.60
N ILE A 25 6.46 -5.60 -3.70
CA ILE A 25 5.89 -6.45 -2.64
C ILE A 25 6.55 -6.15 -1.29
N ASN A 26 7.88 -6.01 -1.28
CA ASN A 26 8.65 -5.74 -0.05
C ASN A 26 8.27 -4.41 0.61
N ASN A 27 7.94 -3.39 -0.18
CA ASN A 27 7.51 -2.12 0.37
C ASN A 27 6.06 -2.22 0.87
N MET A 28 5.21 -2.88 0.08
CA MET A 28 3.79 -2.97 0.39
C MET A 28 3.49 -3.89 1.58
N GLN A 29 4.26 -4.95 1.82
CA GLN A 29 4.19 -5.71 3.08
C GLN A 29 4.57 -4.85 4.29
N GLY A 30 5.52 -3.92 4.14
CA GLY A 30 5.85 -2.94 5.18
C GLY A 30 4.69 -1.99 5.46
N CYS A 31 3.97 -1.57 4.41
CA CYS A 31 2.76 -0.77 4.54
C CYS A 31 1.63 -1.53 5.24
N GLN A 32 1.40 -2.81 4.91
CA GLN A 32 0.43 -3.62 5.66
C GLN A 32 0.84 -3.80 7.12
N ALA A 33 2.13 -3.95 7.43
CA ALA A 33 2.59 -4.03 8.82
C ALA A 33 2.34 -2.72 9.60
N LEU A 34 2.53 -1.57 8.96
CA LEU A 34 2.15 -0.27 9.54
C LEU A 34 0.65 -0.19 9.81
N ILE A 35 -0.18 -0.64 8.86
CA ILE A 35 -1.64 -0.69 9.00
C ILE A 35 -2.04 -1.58 10.18
N ASP A 36 -1.52 -2.82 10.23
CA ASP A 36 -1.80 -3.76 11.31
C ASP A 36 -1.40 -3.19 12.68
N PHE A 37 -0.26 -2.50 12.75
CA PHE A 37 0.17 -1.81 13.97
C PHE A 37 -0.80 -0.69 14.38
N ILE A 38 -1.20 0.18 13.44
CA ILE A 38 -2.12 1.28 13.74
C ILE A 38 -3.49 0.73 14.20
N ASP A 39 -4.00 -0.28 13.52
CA ASP A 39 -5.29 -0.90 13.85
C ASP A 39 -5.29 -1.50 15.26
N ALA A 40 -4.24 -2.27 15.59
CA ALA A 40 -4.04 -2.80 16.93
C ALA A 40 -3.92 -1.69 17.98
N LYS A 41 -3.26 -0.57 17.62
CA LYS A 41 -3.08 0.57 18.51
C LYS A 41 -4.40 1.26 18.85
N LEU A 42 -5.27 1.45 17.85
CA LEU A 42 -6.59 2.05 18.04
C LEU A 42 -7.44 1.24 19.04
N GLY A 43 -7.34 -0.10 18.99
CA GLY A 43 -8.02 -0.99 19.93
C GLY A 43 -7.56 -0.86 21.40
N GLN A 44 -6.44 -0.19 21.66
CA GLN A 44 -5.88 0.04 23.00
C GLN A 44 -6.11 1.47 23.51
N THR A 45 -6.66 2.35 22.67
CA THR A 45 -6.82 3.77 22.98
C THR A 45 -8.23 4.10 23.47
N SER A 46 -8.40 5.26 24.13
CA SER A 46 -9.69 5.80 24.56
C SER A 46 -10.27 6.82 23.58
N TYR A 47 -9.98 6.70 22.29
CA TYR A 47 -10.53 7.60 21.26
C TYR A 47 -12.04 7.36 21.06
N ASP A 48 -12.72 8.36 20.48
CA ASP A 48 -14.12 8.23 20.13
C ASP A 48 -14.33 7.09 19.13
N SER A 49 -15.33 6.23 19.39
CA SER A 49 -15.61 5.06 18.57
C SER A 49 -15.93 5.40 17.11
N SER A 50 -16.52 6.56 16.84
CA SER A 50 -16.80 7.04 15.48
C SER A 50 -15.50 7.34 14.74
N ASP A 51 -14.54 7.97 15.42
CA ASP A 51 -13.24 8.29 14.83
C ASP A 51 -12.40 7.02 14.65
N VAL A 52 -12.41 6.10 15.61
CA VAL A 52 -11.79 4.78 15.44
C VAL A 52 -12.37 4.06 14.21
N ALA A 53 -13.70 4.02 14.07
CA ALA A 53 -14.35 3.36 12.94
C ALA A 53 -13.99 3.99 11.58
N LYS A 54 -13.88 5.33 11.49
CA LYS A 54 -13.43 6.01 10.26
C LYS A 54 -12.02 5.60 9.88
N VAL A 55 -11.11 5.56 10.87
CA VAL A 55 -9.72 5.16 10.62
C VAL A 55 -9.67 3.70 10.18
N GLN A 56 -10.29 2.79 10.93
CA GLN A 56 -10.28 1.36 10.62
C GLN A 56 -10.89 1.05 9.24
N ASN A 57 -11.94 1.77 8.84
CA ASN A 57 -12.55 1.61 7.52
C ASN A 57 -11.55 1.95 6.39
N GLY A 58 -10.92 3.12 6.44
CA GLY A 58 -9.95 3.53 5.42
C GLY A 58 -8.69 2.66 5.40
N LEU A 59 -8.19 2.28 6.58
CA LEU A 59 -7.05 1.36 6.70
C LEU A 59 -7.39 -0.02 6.15
N GLY A 60 -8.58 -0.56 6.45
CA GLY A 60 -9.03 -1.85 5.95
C GLY A 60 -9.22 -1.88 4.44
N ALA A 61 -9.79 -0.81 3.86
CA ALA A 61 -9.91 -0.65 2.42
C ALA A 61 -8.53 -0.64 1.75
N TYR A 62 -7.58 0.14 2.31
CA TYR A 62 -6.24 0.22 1.76
C TYR A 62 -5.45 -1.09 1.90
N ASN A 63 -5.55 -1.77 3.05
CA ASN A 63 -4.94 -3.08 3.28
C ASN A 63 -5.44 -4.13 2.28
N SER A 64 -6.75 -4.13 2.01
CA SER A 64 -7.38 -5.02 1.03
C SER A 64 -6.90 -4.71 -0.39
N TYR A 65 -6.84 -3.44 -0.78
CA TYR A 65 -6.26 -3.01 -2.04
C TYR A 65 -4.82 -3.52 -2.21
N ILE A 66 -3.97 -3.34 -1.19
CA ILE A 66 -2.59 -3.84 -1.21
C ILE A 66 -2.54 -5.35 -1.43
N GLN A 67 -3.35 -6.10 -0.68
CA GLN A 67 -3.35 -7.56 -0.77
C GLN A 67 -3.80 -8.05 -2.14
N ASN A 68 -4.87 -7.46 -2.67
CA ASN A 68 -5.57 -7.96 -3.86
C ASN A 68 -4.92 -7.50 -5.16
N GLU A 69 -4.41 -6.27 -5.20
CA GLU A 69 -3.87 -5.69 -6.43
C GLU A 69 -2.35 -5.85 -6.55
N ILE A 70 -1.65 -6.10 -5.43
CA ILE A 70 -0.18 -6.06 -5.41
C ILE A 70 0.42 -7.35 -4.87
N ILE A 71 0.16 -7.70 -3.61
CA ILE A 71 0.85 -8.80 -2.95
C ILE A 71 0.41 -10.14 -3.55
N THR A 72 -0.88 -10.46 -3.56
CA THR A 72 -1.37 -11.75 -4.09
C THR A 72 -0.97 -11.97 -5.55
N PRO A 73 -1.19 -11.01 -6.48
CA PRO A 73 -0.77 -11.18 -7.87
C PRO A 73 0.76 -11.24 -8.01
N GLY A 74 1.49 -10.44 -7.22
CA GLY A 74 2.95 -10.40 -7.24
C GLY A 74 3.58 -11.71 -6.78
N LEU A 75 3.09 -12.30 -5.68
CA LEU A 75 3.55 -13.59 -5.17
C LEU A 75 3.25 -14.73 -6.13
N LEU A 76 2.06 -14.71 -6.76
CA LEU A 76 1.69 -15.70 -7.76
C LEU A 76 2.59 -15.60 -8.99
N LYS A 77 2.87 -14.39 -9.47
CA LYS A 77 3.82 -14.12 -10.56
C LYS A 77 5.23 -14.62 -10.22
N PHE A 78 5.73 -14.28 -9.03
CA PHE A 78 7.06 -14.73 -8.57
C PHE A 78 7.15 -16.26 -8.46
N SER A 79 6.03 -16.91 -8.16
CA SER A 79 5.92 -18.37 -8.05
C SER A 79 5.67 -19.08 -9.40
N ASN A 80 5.71 -18.36 -10.53
CA ASN A 80 5.35 -18.89 -11.86
C ASN A 80 3.94 -19.51 -11.90
N GLY A 81 2.98 -18.94 -11.16
CA GLY A 81 1.61 -19.43 -11.10
C GLY A 81 1.37 -20.60 -10.12
N ASP A 82 2.40 -21.07 -9.43
CA ASP A 82 2.28 -22.15 -8.45
C ASP A 82 1.65 -21.63 -7.15
N GLN A 83 0.40 -22.04 -6.91
CA GLN A 83 -0.39 -21.64 -5.74
C GLN A 83 0.24 -22.10 -4.42
N GLY A 84 0.84 -23.29 -4.38
CA GLY A 84 1.47 -23.82 -3.18
C GLY A 84 2.73 -23.06 -2.79
N LYS A 85 3.52 -22.63 -3.77
CA LYS A 85 4.68 -21.74 -3.53
C LYS A 85 4.24 -20.33 -3.16
N ALA A 86 3.21 -19.79 -3.83
CA ALA A 86 2.68 -18.47 -3.52
C ALA A 86 2.16 -18.40 -2.07
N ALA A 87 1.46 -19.45 -1.61
CA ALA A 87 1.02 -19.56 -0.22
C ALA A 87 2.19 -19.54 0.78
N LYS A 88 3.28 -20.29 0.50
CA LYS A 88 4.49 -20.27 1.34
C LYS A 88 5.18 -18.90 1.36
N LEU A 89 5.12 -18.15 0.27
CA LEU A 89 5.65 -16.79 0.25
C LEU A 89 4.73 -15.83 1.04
N GLN A 90 3.42 -16.03 1.01
CA GLN A 90 2.49 -15.27 1.85
C GLN A 90 2.79 -15.50 3.34
N GLU A 91 3.11 -16.73 3.74
CA GLU A 91 3.56 -17.01 5.12
C GLU A 91 4.83 -16.22 5.49
N GLN A 92 5.76 -16.01 4.53
CA GLN A 92 6.95 -15.18 4.75
C GLN A 92 6.60 -13.69 4.85
N VAL A 93 5.66 -13.20 4.04
CA VAL A 93 5.11 -11.85 4.14
C VAL A 93 4.51 -11.64 5.53
N ASP A 94 3.69 -12.57 6.00
CA ASP A 94 3.01 -12.48 7.31
C ASP A 94 4.01 -12.52 8.47
N ALA A 95 5.02 -13.40 8.39
CA ALA A 95 6.10 -13.46 9.38
C ALA A 95 6.91 -12.15 9.41
N PHE A 96 7.22 -11.56 8.26
CA PHE A 96 7.88 -10.27 8.17
C PHE A 96 7.02 -9.16 8.82
N LYS A 97 5.73 -9.10 8.47
CA LYS A 97 4.80 -8.11 9.01
C LYS A 97 4.76 -8.17 10.54
N SER A 98 4.68 -9.36 11.11
CA SER A 98 4.69 -9.57 12.56
C SER A 98 5.95 -9.01 13.22
N GLN A 99 7.13 -9.21 12.62
CA GLN A 99 8.39 -8.65 13.14
C GLN A 99 8.41 -7.12 13.08
N VAL A 100 7.91 -6.53 11.99
CA VAL A 100 7.83 -5.07 11.83
C VAL A 100 6.86 -4.48 12.85
N VAL A 101 5.69 -5.09 13.07
CA VAL A 101 4.73 -4.68 14.11
C VAL A 101 5.37 -4.72 15.49
N ALA A 102 6.14 -5.77 15.81
CA ALA A 102 6.87 -5.84 17.09
C ALA A 102 7.89 -4.69 17.22
N GLY A 103 8.57 -4.31 16.13
CA GLY A 103 9.43 -3.14 16.08
C GLY A 103 8.69 -1.83 16.35
N TYR A 104 7.52 -1.64 15.73
CA TYR A 104 6.66 -0.48 15.98
C TYR A 104 6.19 -0.41 17.43
N ASN A 105 5.74 -1.53 18.01
CA ASN A 105 5.33 -1.59 19.42
C ASN A 105 6.47 -1.20 20.37
N LYS A 106 7.71 -1.59 20.06
CA LYS A 106 8.88 -1.16 20.86
C LYS A 106 9.17 0.33 20.70
N LYS A 107 9.02 0.88 19.49
CA LYS A 107 9.30 2.29 19.20
C LYS A 107 8.23 3.23 19.76
N TYR A 108 6.98 2.81 19.76
CA TYR A 108 5.81 3.61 20.13
C TYR A 108 5.00 2.92 21.24
N PRO A 109 5.53 2.82 22.47
CA PRO A 109 4.83 2.13 23.56
C PRO A 109 3.57 2.85 24.04
N GLN A 110 3.42 4.15 23.78
CA GLN A 110 2.30 4.96 24.28
C GLN A 110 1.02 4.69 23.47
N ASP A 111 -0.12 4.54 24.15
CA ASP A 111 -1.42 4.21 23.53
C ASP A 111 -2.09 5.41 22.88
N ARG A 112 -1.44 5.94 21.84
CA ARG A 112 -1.91 7.05 21.00
C ARG A 112 -1.41 6.94 19.58
N ILE A 113 -2.08 7.65 18.67
CA ILE A 113 -1.58 7.91 17.32
C ILE A 113 -0.57 9.07 17.35
N PHE A 114 0.50 8.94 16.57
CA PHE A 114 1.50 9.98 16.35
C PHE A 114 1.45 10.47 14.91
N MET A 115 1.90 11.70 14.67
CA MET A 115 1.96 12.27 13.33
C MET A 115 2.88 11.47 12.40
N ASP A 116 3.95 10.88 12.94
CA ASP A 116 4.82 9.96 12.21
C ASP A 116 4.05 8.79 11.57
N HIS A 117 2.97 8.30 12.21
CA HIS A 117 2.17 7.22 11.65
C HIS A 117 1.39 7.71 10.41
N VAL A 118 0.85 8.92 10.45
CA VAL A 118 0.15 9.55 9.32
C VAL A 118 1.12 9.78 8.16
N VAL A 119 2.32 10.30 8.45
CA VAL A 119 3.36 10.52 7.44
C VAL A 119 3.79 9.19 6.82
N ALA A 120 4.02 8.16 7.63
CA ALA A 120 4.40 6.85 7.14
C ALA A 120 3.29 6.24 6.26
N LEU A 121 2.01 6.41 6.64
CA LEU A 121 0.87 5.95 5.84
C LEU A 121 0.79 6.73 4.51
N ASN A 122 1.00 8.04 4.52
CA ASN A 122 1.08 8.84 3.29
C ASN A 122 2.22 8.36 2.36
N ASN A 123 3.39 8.01 2.92
CA ASN A 123 4.49 7.47 2.14
C ASN A 123 4.14 6.10 1.52
N CYS A 124 3.26 5.33 2.15
CA CYS A 124 2.70 4.13 1.56
C CYS A 124 1.77 4.45 0.39
N THR A 125 0.83 5.39 0.56
CA THR A 125 -0.12 5.73 -0.50
C THR A 125 0.57 6.26 -1.75
N GLN A 126 1.68 7.02 -1.60
CA GLN A 126 2.49 7.48 -2.73
C GLN A 126 3.11 6.35 -3.55
N GLN A 127 3.32 5.18 -2.96
CA GLN A 127 3.86 4.02 -3.67
C GLN A 127 2.76 3.23 -4.40
N ALA A 128 1.56 3.18 -3.82
CA ALA A 128 0.41 2.57 -4.45
C ALA A 128 -0.87 3.26 -3.99
N VAL A 129 -1.50 4.02 -4.90
CA VAL A 129 -2.68 4.83 -4.60
C VAL A 129 -3.94 4.04 -4.99
N PRO A 130 -4.84 3.72 -4.04
CA PRO A 130 -6.14 3.14 -4.38
C PRO A 130 -7.00 4.17 -5.15
N LYS A 131 -8.14 3.75 -5.70
CA LYS A 131 -9.01 4.62 -6.50
C LYS A 131 -10.45 4.59 -5.99
N GLY A 132 -11.25 5.58 -6.39
CA GLY A 132 -12.68 5.61 -6.10
C GLY A 132 -12.97 5.62 -4.60
N ALA A 133 -13.92 4.81 -4.17
CA ALA A 133 -14.37 4.75 -2.78
C ALA A 133 -13.24 4.42 -1.79
N ASP A 134 -12.31 3.53 -2.15
CA ASP A 134 -11.19 3.14 -1.29
C ASP A 134 -10.24 4.32 -1.04
N LEU A 135 -10.04 5.19 -2.04
CA LEU A 135 -9.25 6.40 -1.89
C LEU A 135 -9.91 7.40 -0.95
N GLU A 136 -11.22 7.61 -1.09
CA GLU A 136 -11.96 8.55 -0.24
C GLU A 136 -12.05 8.06 1.22
N ALA A 137 -12.22 6.75 1.43
CA ALA A 137 -12.14 6.14 2.75
C ALA A 137 -10.76 6.32 3.39
N LEU A 138 -9.68 6.11 2.62
CA LEU A 138 -8.32 6.29 3.09
C LEU A 138 -7.99 7.75 3.43
N LYS A 139 -8.43 8.71 2.61
CA LYS A 139 -8.30 10.15 2.92
C LYS A 139 -9.00 10.50 4.24
N THR A 140 -10.24 10.05 4.41
CA THR A 140 -11.01 10.27 5.64
C THR A 140 -10.28 9.69 6.86
N SER A 141 -9.72 8.48 6.72
CA SER A 141 -8.89 7.86 7.75
C SER A 141 -7.68 8.72 8.10
N MET A 142 -6.91 9.18 7.10
CA MET A 142 -5.72 10.00 7.32
C MET A 142 -6.03 11.33 8.00
N GLU A 143 -7.08 12.04 7.56
CA GLU A 143 -7.54 13.30 8.18
C GLU A 143 -7.98 13.08 9.64
N THR A 144 -8.68 11.97 9.90
CA THR A 144 -9.09 11.59 11.26
C THR A 144 -7.86 11.29 12.11
N MET A 145 -6.88 10.53 11.60
CA MET A 145 -5.63 10.27 12.31
C MET A 145 -4.83 11.54 12.62
N VAL A 146 -4.86 12.56 11.74
CA VAL A 146 -4.26 13.87 12.03
C VAL A 146 -4.90 14.50 13.26
N THR A 147 -6.23 14.49 13.32
CA THR A 147 -6.99 15.02 14.46
C THR A 147 -6.66 14.26 15.75
N LEU A 148 -6.64 12.92 15.71
CA LEU A 148 -6.30 12.07 16.86
C LEU A 148 -4.85 12.26 17.34
N ALA A 149 -3.92 12.49 16.42
CA ALA A 149 -2.52 12.73 16.75
C ALA A 149 -2.31 14.08 17.46
N GLN A 150 -3.13 15.09 17.14
CA GLN A 150 -3.09 16.42 17.75
C GLN A 150 -3.79 16.48 19.11
N SER A 151 -4.76 15.60 19.36
CA SER A 151 -5.54 15.57 20.60
C SER A 151 -4.95 14.69 21.71
N GLY A 152 -4.03 13.78 21.36
CA GLY A 152 -3.37 12.88 22.32
C GLY A 152 -2.31 13.55 23.18
#